data_AF-A0A1G6VTJ9-F1
#
_entry.id   AF-A0A1G6VTJ9-F1
#
_cell.length_a   1.000
_cell.length_b   1.000
_cell.length_c   1.000
_cell.angle_alpha   90.00
_cell.angle_beta   90.00
_cell.angle_gamma   90.00
#
_symmetry.space_group_name_H-M   'P 1'
#
loop_
_entity.id
_entity.type
_entity.pdbx_description
1 polymer ?
#
loop_
_entity_poly.entity_id
_entity_poly.type
_entity_poly.pdbx_seq_one_letter_code
_entity_poly.pdbx_strand_id
1 'polypeptide(L)'
;MDPRLLIALGLVAAGYWWGHTATDNAWAARQAKTDQAAAKELAAETRRADVAGGNYLQEHLDQEDRYADLDARYTQLQQRAPLIVYRRAPATSAGPAGPAGPAPRGSVPVSVADAPVPALTMAAVRMWNGALAGTDAQAGACGAAGSAEDADAACAEDSGLDIADAWANHRVNAKACADDRQRYRALINYLNQSPQ
;
A
#
# COMPACT_ATOMS: atom_id res chain seq x y z
N MET A 1 -90.34 3.27 3.61
CA MET A 1 -89.05 3.27 2.90
C MET A 1 -89.27 2.59 1.57
N ASP A 2 -88.98 3.28 0.47
CA ASP A 2 -89.21 2.75 -0.89
C ASP A 2 -88.18 1.64 -1.18
N PRO A 3 -88.59 0.41 -1.53
CA PRO A 3 -87.67 -0.69 -1.84
C PRO A 3 -86.72 -0.37 -3.00
N ARG A 4 -87.09 0.54 -3.91
CA ARG A 4 -86.21 0.99 -5.01
C ARG A 4 -85.02 1.81 -4.51
N LEU A 5 -85.21 2.59 -3.45
CA LEU A 5 -84.15 3.39 -2.83
C LEU A 5 -83.10 2.50 -2.15
N LEU A 6 -83.54 1.41 -1.50
CA LEU A 6 -82.66 0.45 -0.84
C LEU A 6 -81.81 -0.33 -1.84
N ILE A 7 -82.39 -0.73 -2.98
CA ILE A 7 -81.65 -1.39 -4.07
C ILE A 7 -80.61 -0.44 -4.67
N ALA A 8 -80.98 0.82 -4.92
CA ALA A 8 -80.04 1.81 -5.44
C ALA A 8 -78.85 2.06 -4.49
N LEU A 9 -79.11 2.19 -3.18
CA LEU A 9 -78.05 2.35 -2.17
C LEU A 9 -77.15 1.10 -2.06
N GLY A 10 -77.73 -0.10 -2.14
CA GLY A 10 -76.98 -1.36 -2.14
C GLY A 10 -76.00 -1.48 -3.31
N LEU A 11 -76.41 -1.06 -4.52
CA LEU A 11 -75.56 -1.07 -5.70
C LEU A 11 -74.41 -0.05 -5.61
N VAL A 12 -74.66 1.14 -5.07
CA VAL A 12 -73.62 2.17 -4.87
C VAL A 12 -72.60 1.72 -3.82
N ALA A 13 -73.06 1.17 -2.69
CA ALA A 13 -72.17 0.66 -1.64
C ALA A 13 -71.33 -0.53 -2.14
N ALA A 14 -71.93 -1.47 -2.88
CA ALA A 14 -71.22 -2.59 -3.47
C ALA A 14 -70.19 -2.15 -4.52
N GLY A 15 -70.54 -1.20 -5.39
CA GLY A 15 -69.62 -0.64 -6.39
C GLY A 15 -68.45 0.10 -5.77
N TYR A 16 -68.69 0.88 -4.70
CA TYR A 16 -67.64 1.60 -3.97
C TYR A 16 -66.67 0.64 -3.28
N TRP A 17 -67.18 -0.39 -2.60
CA TRP A 17 -66.36 -1.40 -1.92
C TRP A 17 -65.52 -2.23 -2.91
N TRP A 18 -66.11 -2.62 -4.04
CA TRP A 18 -65.40 -3.38 -5.07
C TRP A 18 -64.34 -2.53 -5.79
N GLY A 19 -64.62 -1.26 -6.07
CA GLY A 19 -63.64 -0.32 -6.62
C GLY A 19 -62.46 -0.08 -5.68
N HIS A 20 -62.72 0.16 -4.39
CA HIS A 20 -61.67 0.40 -3.39
C HIS A 20 -60.76 -0.83 -3.19
N THR A 21 -61.35 -2.03 -3.09
CA THR A 21 -60.57 -3.26 -2.97
C THR A 21 -59.76 -3.57 -4.23
N ALA A 22 -60.29 -3.30 -5.43
CA ALA A 22 -59.57 -3.46 -6.68
C ALA A 22 -58.36 -2.49 -6.79
N THR A 23 -58.52 -1.24 -6.36
CA THR A 23 -57.41 -0.27 -6.34
C THR A 23 -56.34 -0.64 -5.32
N ASP A 24 -56.73 -1.12 -4.14
CA ASP A 24 -55.79 -1.53 -3.10
C ASP A 24 -55.01 -2.79 -3.51
N ASN A 25 -55.69 -3.76 -4.12
CA ASN A 25 -55.05 -4.95 -4.68
C ASN A 25 -54.10 -4.60 -5.83
N ALA A 26 -54.47 -3.65 -6.69
CA ALA A 26 -53.59 -3.18 -7.76
C ALA A 26 -52.37 -2.43 -7.23
N TRP A 27 -52.54 -1.63 -6.17
CA TRP A 27 -51.43 -0.96 -5.48
C TRP A 27 -50.50 -1.97 -4.80
N ALA A 28 -51.05 -2.91 -4.03
CA ALA A 28 -50.29 -3.97 -3.36
C ALA A 28 -49.52 -4.84 -4.37
N ALA A 29 -50.13 -5.17 -5.52
CA ALA A 29 -49.46 -5.92 -6.57
C ALA A 29 -48.32 -5.13 -7.24
N ARG A 30 -48.46 -3.80 -7.39
CA ARG A 30 -47.37 -2.94 -7.87
C ARG A 30 -46.24 -2.86 -6.84
N GLN A 31 -46.58 -2.69 -5.57
CA GLN A 31 -45.62 -2.66 -4.47
C GLN A 31 -44.84 -3.97 -4.35
N ALA A 32 -45.51 -5.11 -4.43
CA ALA A 32 -44.85 -6.41 -4.41
C ALA A 32 -43.86 -6.59 -5.58
N LYS A 33 -44.18 -6.03 -6.76
CA LYS A 33 -43.26 -6.04 -7.91
C LYS A 33 -42.05 -5.15 -7.69
N THR A 34 -42.23 -3.96 -7.11
CA THR A 34 -41.10 -3.07 -6.79
C THR A 34 -40.20 -3.68 -5.73
N ASP A 35 -40.78 -4.27 -4.69
CA ASP A 35 -40.01 -4.92 -3.62
C ASP A 35 -39.25 -6.15 -4.16
N GLN A 36 -39.89 -6.93 -5.03
CA GLN A 36 -39.23 -8.06 -5.69
C GLN A 36 -38.09 -7.61 -6.62
N ALA A 37 -38.26 -6.49 -7.34
CA ALA A 37 -37.20 -5.93 -8.18
C ALA A 37 -36.02 -5.44 -7.33
N ALA A 38 -36.28 -4.70 -6.26
CA ALA A 38 -35.26 -4.23 -5.32
C ALA A 38 -34.52 -5.39 -4.64
N ALA A 39 -35.24 -6.44 -4.24
CA ALA A 39 -34.61 -7.64 -3.66
C ALA A 39 -33.71 -8.38 -4.66
N LYS A 40 -34.11 -8.46 -5.94
CA LYS A 40 -33.28 -9.05 -6.99
C LYS A 40 -32.03 -8.24 -7.27
N GLU A 41 -32.16 -6.91 -7.29
CA GLU A 41 -31.05 -5.98 -7.47
C GLU A 41 -30.06 -6.09 -6.32
N LEU A 42 -30.54 -6.03 -5.07
CA LEU A 42 -29.71 -6.23 -3.88
C LEU A 42 -29.00 -7.59 -3.91
N ALA A 43 -29.71 -8.67 -4.26
CA ALA A 43 -29.09 -9.99 -4.33
C ALA A 43 -28.05 -10.09 -5.46
N ALA A 44 -28.22 -9.37 -6.57
CA ALA A 44 -27.22 -9.28 -7.63
C ALA A 44 -25.98 -8.50 -7.16
N GLU A 45 -26.20 -7.38 -6.46
CA GLU A 45 -25.14 -6.56 -5.88
C GLU A 45 -24.33 -7.33 -4.84
N THR A 46 -24.98 -8.03 -3.92
CA THR A 46 -24.30 -8.87 -2.92
C THR A 46 -23.45 -9.94 -3.61
N ARG A 47 -24.00 -10.67 -4.60
CA ARG A 47 -23.22 -11.68 -5.34
C ARG A 47 -22.00 -11.08 -6.03
N ARG A 48 -22.13 -9.88 -6.60
CA ARG A 48 -21.01 -9.18 -7.24
C ARG A 48 -19.93 -8.81 -6.21
N ALA A 49 -20.34 -8.26 -5.07
CA ALA A 49 -19.43 -7.93 -3.97
C ALA A 49 -18.70 -9.18 -3.45
N ASP A 50 -19.42 -10.29 -3.28
CA ASP A 50 -18.84 -11.56 -2.83
C ASP A 50 -17.80 -12.11 -3.82
N VAL A 51 -18.11 -12.08 -5.13
CA VAL A 51 -17.17 -12.50 -6.18
C VAL A 51 -15.93 -11.61 -6.21
N ALA A 52 -16.11 -10.28 -6.14
CA ALA A 52 -15.00 -9.35 -6.13
C ALA A 52 -14.12 -9.50 -4.88
N GLY A 53 -14.72 -9.68 -3.71
CA GLY A 53 -14.01 -9.95 -2.46
C GLY A 53 -13.25 -11.28 -2.49
N GLY A 54 -13.86 -12.33 -3.05
CA GLY A 54 -13.22 -13.63 -3.26
C GLY A 54 -12.00 -13.54 -4.18
N ASN A 55 -12.14 -12.88 -5.33
CA ASN A 55 -11.04 -12.67 -6.27
C ASN A 55 -9.90 -11.87 -5.65
N TYR A 56 -10.21 -10.78 -4.95
CA TYR A 56 -9.20 -9.98 -4.23
C TYR A 56 -8.45 -10.82 -3.18
N LEU A 57 -9.18 -11.60 -2.37
CA LEU A 57 -8.56 -12.44 -1.34
C LEU A 57 -7.62 -13.47 -1.95
N GLN A 58 -8.05 -14.15 -3.03
CA GLN A 58 -7.21 -15.11 -3.73
C GLN A 58 -5.93 -14.46 -4.26
N GLU A 59 -6.06 -13.34 -4.99
CA GLU A 59 -4.90 -12.62 -5.51
C GLU A 59 -3.97 -12.13 -4.39
N HIS A 60 -4.52 -11.75 -3.23
CA HIS A 60 -3.76 -11.28 -2.08
C HIS A 60 -2.94 -12.41 -1.45
N LEU A 61 -3.53 -13.60 -1.31
CA LEU A 61 -2.80 -14.79 -0.86
C LEU A 61 -1.70 -15.19 -1.86
N ASP A 62 -1.99 -15.17 -3.16
CA ASP A 62 -0.98 -15.44 -4.21
C ASP A 62 0.16 -14.40 -4.19
N GLN A 63 -0.12 -13.15 -3.79
CA GLN A 63 0.89 -12.12 -3.61
C GLN A 63 1.74 -12.39 -2.36
N GLU A 64 1.12 -12.72 -1.23
CA GLU A 64 1.83 -13.08 0.01
C GLU A 64 2.77 -14.28 -0.22
N ASP A 65 2.31 -15.32 -0.91
CA ASP A 65 3.12 -16.50 -1.23
C ASP A 65 4.33 -16.15 -2.11
N ARG A 66 4.16 -15.28 -3.11
CA ARG A 66 5.27 -14.79 -3.94
C ARG A 66 6.28 -13.99 -3.14
N TYR A 67 5.84 -13.14 -2.21
CA TYR A 67 6.74 -12.40 -1.34
C TYR A 67 7.46 -13.30 -0.34
N ALA A 68 6.79 -14.33 0.17
CA ALA A 68 7.41 -15.34 1.03
C ALA A 68 8.50 -16.15 0.29
N ASP A 69 8.23 -16.61 -0.94
CA ASP A 69 9.25 -17.27 -1.78
C ASP A 69 10.44 -16.35 -2.08
N LEU A 70 10.16 -15.08 -2.41
CA LEU A 70 11.21 -14.09 -2.66
C LEU A 70 12.08 -13.86 -1.42
N ASP A 71 11.47 -13.74 -0.24
CA ASP A 71 12.19 -13.55 1.03
C ASP A 71 13.03 -14.78 1.40
N ALA A 72 12.52 -15.98 1.17
CA ALA A 72 13.28 -17.22 1.37
C ALA A 72 14.52 -17.29 0.44
N ARG A 73 14.37 -16.97 -0.85
CA ARG A 73 15.48 -16.91 -1.81
C ARG A 73 16.50 -15.84 -1.44
N TYR A 74 16.03 -14.70 -0.97
CA TYR A 74 16.89 -13.61 -0.53
C TYR A 74 17.69 -13.98 0.72
N THR A 75 17.04 -14.58 1.72
CA THR A 75 17.70 -15.10 2.92
C THR A 75 18.76 -16.15 2.57
N GLN A 76 18.43 -17.07 1.65
CA GLN A 76 19.41 -18.03 1.14
C GLN A 76 20.59 -17.35 0.44
N LEU A 77 20.35 -16.27 -0.31
CA LEU A 77 21.41 -15.49 -0.96
C LEU A 77 22.33 -14.81 0.06
N GLN A 78 21.77 -14.20 1.10
CA GLN A 78 22.54 -13.57 2.17
C GLN A 78 23.46 -14.58 2.88
N GLN A 79 22.99 -15.81 3.09
CA GLN A 79 23.78 -16.86 3.74
C GLN A 79 24.99 -17.31 2.90
N ARG A 80 24.92 -17.21 1.57
CA ARG A 80 25.97 -17.71 0.67
C ARG A 80 26.91 -16.64 0.12
N ALA A 81 26.51 -15.38 0.10
CA ALA A 81 27.29 -14.32 -0.52
C ALA A 81 27.12 -12.97 0.21
N PRO A 82 28.20 -12.19 0.38
CA PRO A 82 28.07 -10.82 0.87
C PRO A 82 27.32 -9.97 -0.16
N LEU A 83 26.19 -9.37 0.26
CA LEU A 83 25.40 -8.50 -0.61
C LEU A 83 26.04 -7.12 -0.81
N ILE A 84 26.91 -6.71 0.11
CA ILE A 84 27.61 -5.43 0.09
C ILE A 84 29.11 -5.71 -0.10
N VAL A 85 29.70 -5.11 -1.12
CA VAL A 85 31.13 -5.25 -1.42
C VAL A 85 31.74 -3.86 -1.57
N TYR A 86 32.80 -3.58 -0.81
CA TYR A 86 33.51 -2.30 -0.91
C TYR A 86 34.47 -2.32 -2.09
N ARG A 87 34.25 -1.42 -3.05
CA ARG A 87 35.22 -1.17 -4.12
C ARG A 87 36.29 -0.22 -3.61
N ARG A 88 37.56 -0.64 -3.61
CA ARG A 88 38.68 0.29 -3.40
C ARG A 88 38.69 1.32 -4.52
N ALA A 89 38.77 2.60 -4.16
CA ALA A 89 39.02 3.66 -5.13
C ALA A 89 40.38 3.40 -5.82
N PRO A 90 40.49 3.61 -7.14
CA PRO A 90 41.77 3.51 -7.82
C PRO A 90 42.71 4.56 -7.23
N ALA A 91 43.87 4.12 -6.72
CA ALA A 91 44.92 5.02 -6.28
C ALA A 91 45.40 5.81 -7.51
N THR A 92 45.13 7.11 -7.55
CA THR A 92 45.76 8.02 -8.51
C THR A 92 47.25 8.05 -8.21
N SER A 93 48.02 7.26 -8.94
CA SER A 93 49.47 7.28 -8.93
C SER A 93 49.97 8.54 -9.64
N ALA A 94 50.31 9.57 -8.89
CA ALA A 94 51.19 10.64 -9.34
C ALA A 94 52.55 10.48 -8.64
N GLY A 95 53.55 9.93 -9.35
CA GLY A 95 54.97 9.98 -8.95
C GLY A 95 55.68 11.22 -9.53
N PRO A 96 57.01 11.40 -9.33
CA PRO A 96 57.97 10.51 -8.70
C PRO A 96 58.82 11.09 -7.53
N ALA A 97 59.36 10.13 -6.78
CA ALA A 97 60.51 10.07 -5.86
C ALA A 97 61.47 11.28 -5.66
N GLY A 98 61.58 11.71 -4.40
CA GLY A 98 62.81 12.26 -3.81
C GLY A 98 63.55 11.20 -2.98
N PRO A 99 64.87 11.33 -2.74
CA PRO A 99 65.73 10.24 -2.28
C PRO A 99 65.48 9.82 -0.81
N ALA A 100 65.78 8.53 -0.59
CA ALA A 100 65.45 7.70 0.56
C ALA A 100 65.97 8.20 1.93
N GLY A 101 65.04 8.35 2.89
CA GLY A 101 65.29 8.26 4.32
C GLY A 101 64.93 6.85 4.85
N PRO A 102 65.54 6.39 5.96
CA PRO A 102 65.42 5.01 6.42
C PRO A 102 63.97 4.64 6.78
N ALA A 103 63.51 3.52 6.23
CA ALA A 103 62.15 3.02 6.32
C ALA A 103 61.72 2.71 7.78
N PRO A 104 60.54 3.19 8.22
CA PRO A 104 59.85 2.56 9.33
C PRO A 104 59.25 1.22 8.87
N ARG A 105 59.34 0.26 9.79
CA ARG A 105 58.95 -1.14 9.64
C ARG A 105 57.49 -1.31 9.23
N GLY A 106 57.27 -2.22 8.28
CA GLY A 106 56.10 -3.09 8.16
C GLY A 106 54.75 -2.39 8.13
N SER A 107 54.29 -2.01 6.94
CA SER A 107 52.86 -1.88 6.67
C SER A 107 52.22 -3.26 6.87
N VAL A 108 51.61 -3.43 8.04
CA VAL A 108 50.73 -4.57 8.32
C VAL A 108 49.66 -4.57 7.23
N PRO A 109 49.41 -5.70 6.55
CA PRO A 109 48.25 -5.76 5.66
C PRO A 109 47.03 -5.51 6.54
N VAL A 110 46.35 -4.38 6.32
CA VAL A 110 45.04 -4.12 6.93
C VAL A 110 44.18 -5.32 6.58
N SER A 111 43.89 -6.13 7.60
CA SER A 111 42.98 -7.25 7.47
C SER A 111 41.67 -6.68 6.95
N VAL A 112 41.08 -7.30 5.94
CA VAL A 112 39.76 -6.92 5.40
C VAL A 112 38.68 -6.98 6.49
N ALA A 113 38.97 -7.63 7.62
CA ALA A 113 38.13 -7.66 8.81
C ALA A 113 38.05 -6.33 9.59
N ASP A 114 38.98 -5.39 9.38
CA ASP A 114 38.99 -4.06 10.04
C ASP A 114 38.53 -2.92 9.10
N ALA A 115 37.97 -3.26 7.92
CA ALA A 115 37.39 -2.26 7.05
C ALA A 115 36.15 -1.64 7.74
N PRO A 116 36.06 -0.31 7.88
CA PRO A 116 34.92 0.32 8.52
C PRO A 116 33.63 -0.10 7.82
N VAL A 117 32.67 -0.59 8.60
CA VAL A 117 31.30 -0.85 8.12
C VAL A 117 30.66 0.52 7.83
N PRO A 118 30.08 0.73 6.63
CA PRO A 118 29.41 1.96 6.27
C PRO A 118 28.16 2.11 7.13
N ALA A 119 28.21 3.06 8.03
CA ALA A 119 27.04 3.54 8.75
C ALA A 119 26.36 4.66 7.95
N LEU A 120 25.06 4.80 8.14
CA LEU A 120 24.30 5.92 7.63
C LEU A 120 24.39 7.08 8.62
N THR A 121 24.56 8.29 8.11
CA THR A 121 24.44 9.50 8.92
C THR A 121 22.97 9.87 9.13
N MET A 122 22.67 10.68 10.14
CA MET A 122 21.31 11.22 10.33
C MET A 122 20.80 12.00 9.10
N ALA A 123 21.69 12.70 8.38
CA ALA A 123 21.36 13.33 7.11
C ALA A 123 20.96 12.32 6.02
N ALA A 124 21.69 11.20 5.91
CA ALA A 124 21.40 10.15 4.93
C ALA A 124 20.04 9.47 5.20
N VAL A 125 19.77 9.13 6.46
CA VAL A 125 18.48 8.55 6.89
C VAL A 125 17.33 9.50 6.58
N ARG A 126 17.50 10.78 6.86
CA ARG A 126 16.49 11.80 6.56
C ARG A 126 16.24 11.93 5.05
N MET A 127 17.29 12.05 4.24
CA MET A 127 17.15 12.15 2.79
C MET A 127 16.36 10.95 2.24
N TRP A 128 16.67 9.76 2.73
CA TRP A 128 15.98 8.55 2.32
C TRP A 128 14.51 8.52 2.77
N ASN A 129 14.19 8.90 4.01
CA ASN A 129 12.80 9.03 4.46
C ASN A 129 12.02 10.09 3.65
N GLY A 130 12.67 11.20 3.29
CA GLY A 130 12.07 12.23 2.44
C GLY A 130 11.76 11.70 1.03
N ALA A 131 12.70 10.96 0.44
CA ALA A 131 12.50 10.30 -0.86
C ALA A 131 11.35 9.28 -0.83
N LEU A 132 11.21 8.52 0.27
CA LEU A 132 10.10 7.58 0.46
C LEU A 132 8.74 8.28 0.63
N ALA A 133 8.72 9.41 1.35
CA ALA A 133 7.50 10.18 1.61
C ALA A 133 7.15 11.16 0.48
N GLY A 134 7.95 11.24 -0.60
CA GLY A 134 7.78 12.23 -1.67
C GLY A 134 7.88 13.68 -1.18
N THR A 135 8.56 13.90 -0.06
CA THR A 135 8.73 15.20 0.58
C THR A 135 10.21 15.44 0.82
N ASP A 136 10.82 16.26 -0.04
CA ASP A 136 12.26 16.55 0.00
C ASP A 136 12.69 17.34 1.26
N ALA A 137 11.74 17.84 2.06
CA ALA A 137 12.00 18.69 3.21
C ALA A 137 10.93 18.60 4.31
N GLN A 138 11.05 17.70 5.28
CA GLN A 138 10.43 17.93 6.60
C GLN A 138 11.25 18.96 7.39
N ALA A 139 10.66 19.92 8.08
CA ALA A 139 11.43 20.85 8.92
C ALA A 139 12.27 20.11 9.99
N GLY A 140 13.51 20.53 10.25
CA GLY A 140 14.40 19.93 11.26
C GLY A 140 15.89 20.13 10.95
N ALA A 141 16.76 19.83 11.93
CA ALA A 141 18.20 20.16 11.94
C ALA A 141 18.98 19.73 10.69
N CYS A 142 18.70 18.55 10.11
CA CYS A 142 19.44 18.02 8.95
C CYS A 142 18.86 18.40 7.58
N GLY A 143 18.19 19.54 7.46
CA GLY A 143 17.53 19.97 6.23
C GLY A 143 18.33 20.98 5.41
N ALA A 144 17.92 21.22 4.17
CA ALA A 144 18.48 22.31 3.35
C ALA A 144 18.34 23.71 4.01
N ALA A 145 17.44 23.86 4.98
CA ALA A 145 17.27 25.06 5.81
C ALA A 145 18.03 25.02 7.15
N GLY A 146 18.75 23.93 7.45
CA GLY A 146 19.59 23.79 8.63
C GLY A 146 20.89 24.58 8.45
N SER A 147 20.81 25.91 8.43
CA SER A 147 21.95 26.80 8.22
C SER A 147 22.69 27.17 9.51
N ALA A 148 22.60 26.34 10.55
CA ALA A 148 23.33 26.55 11.80
C ALA A 148 24.61 25.69 11.78
N GLU A 149 25.76 26.29 12.06
CA GLU A 149 27.08 25.62 12.01
C GLU A 149 27.15 24.32 12.84
N ASP A 150 26.31 24.18 13.87
CA ASP A 150 26.22 22.97 14.71
C ASP A 150 25.22 21.91 14.19
N ALA A 151 24.33 22.29 13.27
CA ALA A 151 23.37 21.36 12.68
C ALA A 151 24.07 20.38 11.72
N ASP A 152 25.02 20.86 10.91
CA ASP A 152 25.77 20.01 9.99
C ASP A 152 26.61 18.95 10.71
N ALA A 153 27.20 19.30 11.87
CA ALA A 153 27.95 18.37 12.70
C ALA A 153 27.05 17.26 13.27
N ALA A 154 25.92 17.63 13.89
CA ALA A 154 24.96 16.67 14.42
C ALA A 154 24.34 15.76 13.33
N CYS A 155 24.29 16.24 12.08
CA CYS A 155 23.73 15.52 10.95
C CYS A 155 24.73 14.59 10.25
N ALA A 156 26.03 14.81 10.48
CA ALA A 156 27.11 13.93 10.08
C ALA A 156 27.32 12.76 11.08
N GLU A 157 26.74 12.83 12.27
CA GLU A 157 26.80 11.76 13.26
C GLU A 157 26.16 10.46 12.77
N ASP A 158 26.69 9.35 13.29
CA ASP A 158 26.18 8.01 13.05
C ASP A 158 24.73 7.88 13.51
N SER A 159 23.87 7.38 12.63
CA SER A 159 22.47 7.12 12.95
C SER A 159 22.23 5.85 13.76
N GLY A 160 23.25 5.00 13.89
CA GLY A 160 23.13 3.64 14.41
C GLY A 160 22.51 2.68 13.41
N LEU A 161 22.25 3.13 12.16
CA LEU A 161 21.73 2.30 11.07
C LEU A 161 22.82 2.05 10.04
N ASP A 162 22.90 0.83 9.56
CA ASP A 162 23.77 0.47 8.45
C ASP A 162 22.99 0.32 7.12
N ILE A 163 23.71 -0.02 6.05
CA ILE A 163 23.10 -0.25 4.74
C ILE A 163 22.19 -1.49 4.72
N ALA A 164 22.42 -2.49 5.59
CA ALA A 164 21.56 -3.66 5.68
C ALA A 164 20.20 -3.31 6.31
N ASP A 165 20.20 -2.47 7.35
CA ASP A 165 18.97 -1.88 7.89
C ASP A 165 18.23 -1.11 6.81
N ALA A 166 18.99 -0.39 5.97
CA ALA A 166 18.43 0.38 4.89
C ALA A 166 17.65 -0.48 3.89
N TRP A 167 18.29 -1.57 3.46
CA TRP A 167 17.68 -2.56 2.57
C TRP A 167 16.49 -3.26 3.21
N ALA A 168 16.55 -3.59 4.50
CA ALA A 168 15.46 -4.24 5.20
C ALA A 168 14.19 -3.38 5.21
N ASN A 169 14.31 -2.08 5.48
CA ASN A 169 13.18 -1.15 5.40
C ASN A 169 12.67 -1.00 3.95
N HIS A 170 13.57 -0.90 2.97
CA HIS A 170 13.17 -0.80 1.56
C HIS A 170 12.32 -1.99 1.12
N ARG A 171 12.68 -3.21 1.55
CA ARG A 171 11.89 -4.43 1.30
C ARG A 171 10.49 -4.33 1.90
N VAL A 172 10.36 -3.88 3.15
CA VAL A 172 9.05 -3.71 3.81
C VAL A 172 8.19 -2.68 3.08
N ASN A 173 8.77 -1.52 2.74
CA ASN A 173 8.05 -0.47 2.03
C ASN A 173 7.64 -0.92 0.62
N ALA A 174 8.50 -1.65 -0.09
CA ALA A 174 8.20 -2.17 -1.41
C ALA A 174 7.01 -3.15 -1.38
N LYS A 175 6.94 -4.01 -0.35
CA LYS A 175 5.79 -4.90 -0.12
C LYS A 175 4.52 -4.09 0.16
N ALA A 176 4.56 -3.16 1.11
CA ALA A 176 3.41 -2.32 1.45
C ALA A 176 2.88 -1.54 0.23
N CYS A 177 3.77 -0.98 -0.59
CA CYS A 177 3.37 -0.31 -1.84
C CYS A 177 2.71 -1.25 -2.85
N ALA A 178 3.15 -2.51 -2.93
CA ALA A 178 2.53 -3.50 -3.80
C ALA A 178 1.14 -3.90 -3.30
N ASP A 179 0.98 -4.06 -1.98
CA ASP A 179 -0.30 -4.38 -1.34
C ASP A 179 -1.31 -3.25 -1.56
N ASP A 180 -0.90 -2.00 -1.36
CA ASP A 180 -1.76 -0.84 -1.61
C ASP A 180 -2.15 -0.74 -3.08
N ARG A 181 -1.21 -0.93 -4.01
CA ARG A 181 -1.52 -0.96 -5.45
C ARG A 181 -2.51 -2.06 -5.79
N GLN A 182 -2.39 -3.23 -5.17
CA GLN A 182 -3.33 -4.33 -5.37
C GLN A 182 -4.73 -3.96 -4.86
N ARG A 183 -4.84 -3.43 -3.64
CA ARG A 183 -6.10 -2.97 -3.05
C ARG A 183 -6.79 -1.92 -3.93
N TYR A 184 -6.05 -0.91 -4.39
CA TYR A 184 -6.61 0.11 -5.27
C TYR A 184 -7.06 -0.47 -6.60
N ARG A 185 -6.29 -1.40 -7.19
CA ARG A 185 -6.70 -2.08 -8.43
C ARG A 185 -7.99 -2.88 -8.23
N ALA A 186 -8.11 -3.63 -7.13
CA ALA A 186 -9.32 -4.38 -6.82
C ALA A 186 -10.54 -3.45 -6.66
N LEU A 187 -10.38 -2.33 -5.95
CA LEU A 187 -11.44 -1.32 -5.81
C LEU A 187 -11.83 -0.71 -7.16
N ILE A 188 -10.85 -0.30 -7.97
CA ILE A 188 -11.10 0.25 -9.31
C ILE A 188 -11.85 -0.76 -10.18
N ASN A 189 -11.44 -2.03 -10.16
CA ASN A 189 -12.11 -3.09 -10.91
C ASN A 189 -13.55 -3.29 -10.44
N TYR A 190 -13.80 -3.30 -9.14
CA TYR A 190 -15.15 -3.40 -8.58
C TYR A 190 -16.05 -2.24 -9.04
N LEU A 191 -15.55 -1.01 -8.94
CA LEU A 191 -16.29 0.18 -9.34
C LEU A 191 -16.54 0.21 -10.86
N ASN A 192 -15.56 -0.15 -11.69
CA ASN A 192 -15.69 -0.15 -13.15
C ASN A 192 -16.57 -1.26 -13.70
N GLN A 193 -16.76 -2.35 -12.94
CA GLN A 193 -17.66 -3.44 -13.29
C GLN A 193 -19.10 -3.19 -12.81
N SER A 194 -19.36 -2.04 -12.18
CA SER A 194 -20.71 -1.65 -11.78
C SER A 194 -21.51 -1.15 -12.99
N PRO A 195 -22.71 -1.68 -13.25
CA PRO A 195 -23.65 -1.02 -14.16
C PRO A 195 -23.92 0.39 -13.63
N GLN A 196 -23.85 1.41 -14.50
CA GLN A 196 -24.38 2.73 -14.18
C GLN A 196 -25.91 2.70 -14.13
#